data_AF-A0AAE0G216-F1
#
_entry.id   AF-A0AAE0G216-F1
#
_cell.length_a   1.000
_cell.length_b   1.000
_cell.length_c   1.000
_cell.angle_alpha   90.00
_cell.angle_beta   90.00
_cell.angle_gamma   90.00
#
_symmetry.space_group_name_H-M   'P 1'
#
loop_
_entity.id
_entity.type
_entity.pdbx_description
1 polymer ?
#
loop_
_entity_poly.entity_id
_entity_poly.type
_entity_poly.pdbx_seq_one_letter_code
_entity_poly.pdbx_strand_id
1 'polypeptide(L)'
;MSSCAPNTFTRSVKPHLQGTSTQPGLARRLKTSTERGRISFCPYAAARAKQKGRKGPKGNQKRSGGASGGEKRNANAIVDPLVRMREFEKDETLMFQPIPGDPNALQIVYAYPNTYSVGITSLGYQLVWAFFATSPAVSVSRWFTDASDALPANPALLGFSFSWELDYVNILSSLEGLGLPLRSSERSDGMPLVFGGGPVLTANPEPFAEFFDVILLGDGEEMLQEFVDAVRATTGASGSREDVLTALSQIPGIYVPSLYSVTYSAPDGEIVAITPQNAMVPAFVEKRTYKGGTLATSTVVSPIMAWEDIFMVEVVRSCPEMCRFCLASYLTLPFRAAPVEGSLIPSIEKALKARFPLLIPLSQARHFPPLARGVFRL
;
A
#
# COMPACT_ATOMS: atom_id res chain seq x y z
N MET A 1 -30.62 47.69 -18.98
CA MET A 1 -30.46 48.63 -17.85
C MET A 1 -30.78 47.89 -16.57
N SER A 2 -30.07 48.26 -15.50
CA SER A 2 -30.17 47.75 -14.12
C SER A 2 -29.31 46.53 -13.76
N SER A 3 -28.22 46.91 -13.10
CA SER A 3 -27.22 46.19 -12.32
C SER A 3 -27.78 45.45 -11.12
N CYS A 4 -27.16 44.32 -10.77
CA CYS A 4 -27.09 43.81 -9.39
C CYS A 4 -25.64 43.41 -9.07
N ALA A 5 -25.09 44.05 -8.04
CA ALA A 5 -23.77 43.81 -7.48
C ALA A 5 -23.77 42.60 -6.52
N PRO A 6 -22.65 41.88 -6.36
CA PRO A 6 -22.48 40.94 -5.25
C PRO A 6 -21.75 41.59 -4.06
N ASN A 7 -22.35 41.44 -2.87
CA ASN A 7 -21.76 41.77 -1.57
C ASN A 7 -20.58 40.83 -1.26
N THR A 8 -19.40 41.40 -1.04
CA THR A 8 -18.24 40.72 -0.43
C THR A 8 -18.17 41.05 1.07
N PHE A 9 -18.33 40.02 1.91
CA PHE A 9 -17.98 40.07 3.33
C PHE A 9 -16.49 39.72 3.49
N THR A 10 -15.67 40.70 3.88
CA THR A 10 -14.27 40.47 4.28
C THR A 10 -14.13 40.64 5.79
N ARG A 11 -13.79 39.56 6.50
CA ARG A 11 -13.44 39.60 7.94
C ARG A 11 -11.91 39.72 8.05
N SER A 12 -11.46 40.87 8.54
CA SER A 12 -10.05 41.22 8.77
C SER A 12 -9.52 40.54 10.04
N VAL A 13 -8.38 39.84 9.93
CA VAL A 13 -7.54 39.45 11.08
C VAL A 13 -6.14 40.03 10.84
N LYS A 14 -5.71 40.96 11.70
CA LYS A 14 -4.35 41.52 11.72
C LYS A 14 -3.45 40.65 12.61
N PRO A 15 -2.18 40.39 12.22
CA PRO A 15 -1.14 40.08 13.18
C PRO A 15 -0.26 41.31 13.45
N HIS A 16 -0.08 41.61 14.75
CA HIS A 16 0.93 42.51 15.29
C HIS A 16 2.26 41.76 15.38
N LEU A 17 3.34 42.27 14.79
CA LEU A 17 4.73 42.03 15.20
C LEU A 17 5.61 43.23 14.76
N GLN A 18 6.21 43.91 15.74
CA GLN A 18 7.22 44.98 15.59
C GLN A 18 8.63 44.40 15.81
N GLY A 19 9.65 45.02 15.18
CA GLY A 19 11.06 44.95 15.60
C GLY A 19 12.02 44.20 14.67
N THR A 20 12.45 44.80 13.54
CA THR A 20 13.77 45.46 13.32
C THR A 20 14.99 44.53 13.10
N SER A 21 15.47 44.42 11.87
CA SER A 21 16.74 45.03 11.40
C SER A 21 17.07 44.62 9.95
N THR A 22 17.79 45.50 9.28
CA THR A 22 17.92 45.70 7.83
C THR A 22 19.18 45.08 7.21
N GLN A 23 19.08 44.48 6.01
CA GLN A 23 19.82 44.84 4.77
C GLN A 23 19.54 43.83 3.61
N PRO A 24 19.71 44.23 2.32
CA PRO A 24 18.85 43.78 1.23
C PRO A 24 19.53 42.84 0.20
N GLY A 25 18.74 41.98 -0.48
CA GLY A 25 19.20 41.34 -1.72
C GLY A 25 18.34 40.17 -2.20
N LEU A 26 17.75 40.32 -3.40
CA LEU A 26 17.05 39.30 -4.21
C LEU A 26 15.64 38.84 -3.79
N ALA A 27 14.66 39.75 -3.91
CA ALA A 27 13.25 39.37 -3.98
C ALA A 27 12.89 38.84 -5.39
N ARG A 28 12.80 37.51 -5.56
CA ARG A 28 12.00 36.91 -6.64
C ARG A 28 10.57 36.74 -6.14
N ARG A 29 9.64 37.49 -6.73
CA ARG A 29 8.20 37.44 -6.47
C ARG A 29 7.67 36.00 -6.60
N LEU A 30 7.30 35.38 -5.48
CA LEU A 30 6.35 34.26 -5.46
C LEU A 30 4.93 34.88 -5.45
N LYS A 31 4.24 34.80 -6.59
CA LYS A 31 2.79 35.04 -6.64
C LYS A 31 2.11 33.84 -5.99
N THR A 32 1.42 34.06 -4.88
CA THR A 32 0.48 33.09 -4.31
C THR A 32 -0.78 33.06 -5.17
N SER A 33 -0.94 32.03 -6.00
CA SER A 33 -2.22 31.70 -6.63
C SER A 33 -2.89 30.59 -5.83
N THR A 34 -3.89 30.96 -5.04
CA THR A 34 -4.93 30.06 -4.54
C THR A 34 -5.85 29.69 -5.70
N GLU A 35 -5.53 28.61 -6.42
CA GLU A 35 -6.47 27.96 -7.32
C GLU A 35 -6.64 26.50 -6.94
N ARG A 36 -7.91 26.12 -6.73
CA ARG A 36 -8.38 24.77 -6.46
C ARG A 36 -7.91 23.87 -7.60
N GLY A 37 -7.34 22.71 -7.27
CA GLY A 37 -6.85 21.74 -8.23
C GLY A 37 -7.95 21.31 -9.20
N ARG A 38 -7.94 21.88 -10.40
CA ARG A 38 -8.57 21.32 -11.59
C ARG A 38 -7.48 20.59 -12.37
N ILE A 39 -7.55 19.26 -12.38
CA ILE A 39 -6.75 18.46 -13.29
C ILE A 39 -7.42 18.55 -14.66
N SER A 40 -6.81 19.29 -15.57
CA SER A 40 -7.14 19.28 -17.00
C SER A 40 -6.40 18.11 -17.65
N PHE A 41 -7.14 17.11 -18.13
CA PHE A 41 -6.58 16.04 -18.95
C PHE A 41 -6.04 16.63 -20.27
N CYS A 42 -4.75 16.41 -20.55
CA CYS A 42 -4.14 16.71 -21.82
C CYS A 42 -3.98 15.39 -22.59
N PRO A 43 -4.60 15.22 -23.77
CA PRO A 43 -4.54 13.96 -24.49
C PRO A 43 -3.12 13.73 -25.05
N TYR A 44 -2.48 12.66 -24.61
CA TYR A 44 -1.21 12.21 -25.16
C TYR A 44 -1.46 11.52 -26.51
N ALA A 45 -1.14 12.19 -27.60
CA ALA A 45 -1.15 11.59 -28.93
C ALA A 45 -0.01 10.55 -29.03
N ALA A 46 -0.36 9.28 -29.24
CA ALA A 46 0.59 8.20 -29.47
C ALA A 46 1.31 8.36 -30.81
N ALA A 47 2.56 8.83 -30.80
CA ALA A 47 3.43 8.82 -31.96
C ALA A 47 3.97 7.40 -32.22
N ARG A 48 3.44 6.70 -33.24
CA ARG A 48 3.99 5.43 -33.75
C ARG A 48 5.35 5.66 -34.40
N ALA A 49 6.43 5.25 -33.73
CA ALA A 49 7.75 5.15 -34.34
C ALA A 49 7.94 3.76 -34.99
N LYS A 50 8.08 3.73 -36.33
CA LYS A 50 8.46 2.52 -37.08
C LYS A 50 9.92 2.13 -36.76
N GLN A 51 10.13 1.04 -36.03
CA GLN A 51 11.46 0.43 -35.90
C GLN A 51 11.84 -0.31 -37.20
N LYS A 52 12.87 0.19 -37.89
CA LYS A 52 13.55 -0.53 -38.97
C LYS A 52 14.60 -1.46 -38.36
N GLY A 53 14.51 -2.76 -38.69
CA GLY A 53 15.42 -3.79 -38.22
C GLY A 53 16.88 -3.58 -38.67
N ARG A 54 17.81 -3.78 -37.73
CA ARG A 54 19.23 -3.98 -38.01
C ARG A 54 19.64 -5.36 -37.47
N LYS A 55 20.06 -6.25 -38.38
CA LYS A 55 20.62 -7.57 -38.06
C LYS A 55 22.05 -7.38 -37.54
N GLY A 56 22.33 -7.86 -36.32
CA GLY A 56 23.68 -8.03 -35.79
C GLY A 56 24.29 -9.38 -36.21
N PRO A 57 25.63 -9.50 -36.29
CA PRO A 57 26.29 -10.71 -36.79
C PRO A 57 26.33 -11.82 -35.73
N LYS A 58 26.06 -13.06 -36.16
CA LYS A 58 26.21 -14.28 -35.36
C LYS A 58 27.68 -14.68 -35.31
N GLY A 59 28.31 -14.54 -34.14
CA GLY A 59 29.63 -15.09 -33.83
C GLY A 59 29.50 -16.39 -33.05
N ASN A 60 29.98 -17.48 -33.63
CA ASN A 60 29.93 -18.85 -33.09
C ASN A 60 31.27 -19.13 -32.38
N GLN A 61 31.29 -19.29 -31.05
CA GLN A 61 32.46 -19.78 -30.33
C GLN A 61 32.10 -20.99 -29.46
N LYS A 62 32.54 -22.16 -29.93
CA LYS A 62 32.66 -23.39 -29.14
C LYS A 62 33.70 -23.18 -28.03
N ARG A 63 33.36 -23.52 -26.79
CA ARG A 63 34.34 -23.83 -25.74
C ARG A 63 34.08 -25.23 -25.21
N SER A 64 35.12 -26.05 -25.33
CA SER A 64 35.29 -27.41 -24.85
C SER A 64 35.30 -27.47 -23.32
N GLY A 65 34.82 -28.60 -22.79
CA GLY A 65 34.59 -28.82 -21.36
C GLY A 65 35.82 -28.94 -20.48
N GLY A 66 35.56 -28.80 -19.19
CA GLY A 66 36.40 -29.23 -18.08
C GLY A 66 35.47 -29.68 -16.96
N ALA A 67 35.50 -30.97 -16.64
CA ALA A 67 34.73 -31.57 -15.57
C ALA A 67 35.43 -31.31 -14.21
N SER A 68 34.68 -30.82 -13.23
CA SER A 68 35.07 -30.90 -11.82
C SER A 68 33.82 -31.18 -11.00
N GLY A 69 33.84 -32.29 -10.27
CA GLY A 69 32.76 -32.75 -9.42
C GLY A 69 32.40 -31.72 -8.36
N GLY A 70 31.14 -31.30 -8.38
CA GLY A 70 30.49 -30.50 -7.36
C GLY A 70 29.14 -31.16 -7.08
N GLU A 71 28.97 -31.55 -5.85
CA GLU A 71 27.79 -32.13 -5.21
C GLU A 71 26.49 -31.53 -5.76
N LYS A 72 25.67 -32.35 -6.43
CA LYS A 72 24.33 -31.95 -6.88
C LYS A 72 23.43 -31.81 -5.65
N ARG A 73 23.41 -30.62 -5.04
CA ARG A 73 22.31 -30.23 -4.13
C ARG A 73 21.01 -30.33 -4.92
N ASN A 74 20.11 -31.18 -4.45
CA ASN A 74 18.83 -31.46 -5.06
C ASN A 74 17.93 -30.22 -4.90
N ALA A 75 18.05 -29.25 -5.80
CA ALA A 75 17.45 -27.92 -5.70
C ALA A 75 15.94 -27.87 -6.06
N ASN A 76 15.22 -28.99 -6.02
CA ASN A 76 13.85 -29.08 -6.54
C ASN A 76 12.89 -29.95 -5.72
N ALA A 77 13.15 -30.16 -4.42
CA ALA A 77 12.07 -30.63 -3.55
C ALA A 77 11.07 -29.46 -3.39
N ILE A 78 9.84 -29.63 -3.89
CA ILE A 78 8.73 -28.72 -3.58
C ILE A 78 8.48 -28.87 -2.08
N VAL A 79 9.02 -27.95 -1.28
CA VAL A 79 8.78 -27.90 0.15
C VAL A 79 7.35 -27.43 0.37
N ASP A 80 6.60 -28.14 1.21
CA ASP A 80 5.25 -27.76 1.65
C ASP A 80 5.27 -26.31 2.19
N PRO A 81 4.42 -25.39 1.67
CA PRO A 81 4.36 -24.00 2.13
C PRO A 81 4.21 -23.84 3.65
N LEU A 82 3.51 -24.76 4.32
CA LEU A 82 3.33 -24.77 5.78
C LEU A 82 4.61 -25.14 6.54
N VAL A 83 5.41 -26.03 5.96
CA VAL A 83 6.70 -26.41 6.52
C VAL A 83 7.68 -25.26 6.34
N ARG A 84 7.70 -24.66 5.15
CA ARG A 84 8.58 -23.54 4.83
C ARG A 84 8.29 -22.32 5.70
N MET A 85 7.02 -22.00 5.93
CA MET A 85 6.65 -20.89 6.82
C MET A 85 7.15 -21.11 8.26
N ARG A 86 7.01 -22.33 8.79
CA ARG A 86 7.53 -22.69 10.13
C ARG A 86 9.05 -22.65 10.23
N GLU A 87 9.77 -22.76 9.12
CA GLU A 87 11.21 -22.52 9.09
C GLU A 87 11.50 -21.03 9.18
N PHE A 88 10.79 -20.21 8.38
CA PHE A 88 10.96 -18.76 8.38
C PHE A 88 10.65 -18.12 9.73
N GLU A 89 9.58 -18.55 10.40
CA GLU A 89 9.17 -18.07 11.73
C GLU A 89 10.25 -18.22 12.81
N LYS A 90 11.13 -19.22 12.70
CA LYS A 90 12.20 -19.44 13.69
C LYS A 90 13.28 -18.37 13.63
N ASP A 91 13.44 -17.76 12.45
CA ASP A 91 14.45 -16.74 12.19
C ASP A 91 13.86 -15.32 12.23
N GLU A 92 12.54 -15.19 12.43
CA GLU A 92 11.87 -13.90 12.60
C GLU A 92 12.15 -13.30 13.99
N THR A 93 12.53 -12.04 14.02
CA THR A 93 12.47 -11.21 15.23
C THR A 93 11.29 -10.26 15.12
N LEU A 94 10.25 -10.52 15.93
CA LEU A 94 9.08 -9.66 16.01
C LEU A 94 9.36 -8.45 16.90
N MET A 95 8.96 -7.28 16.39
CA MET A 95 9.12 -5.98 17.04
C MET A 95 7.81 -5.52 17.71
N PHE A 96 6.87 -6.45 17.86
CA PHE A 96 5.61 -6.35 18.57
C PHE A 96 5.29 -7.71 19.20
N GLN A 97 4.31 -7.75 20.10
CA GLN A 97 3.84 -9.00 20.70
C GLN A 97 2.49 -9.39 20.07
N PRO A 98 2.41 -10.49 19.30
CA PRO A 98 1.13 -11.00 18.82
C PRO A 98 0.21 -11.33 19.98
N ILE A 99 -1.09 -11.07 19.78
CA ILE A 99 -2.16 -11.39 20.72
C ILE A 99 -3.03 -12.47 20.07
N PRO A 100 -3.29 -13.61 20.75
CA PRO A 100 -4.22 -14.60 20.24
C PRO A 100 -5.61 -14.00 20.02
N GLY A 101 -6.25 -14.33 18.91
CA GLY A 101 -7.63 -13.93 18.65
C GLY A 101 -8.60 -14.55 19.66
N ASP A 102 -9.66 -13.81 19.98
CA ASP A 102 -10.79 -14.31 20.76
C ASP A 102 -11.46 -15.51 20.05
N PRO A 103 -12.24 -16.35 20.76
CA PRO A 103 -12.95 -17.48 20.14
C PRO A 103 -13.87 -17.10 18.95
N ASN A 104 -14.36 -15.85 18.94
CA ASN A 104 -15.20 -15.29 17.89
C ASN A 104 -14.43 -14.27 17.01
N ALA A 105 -13.10 -14.34 16.99
CA ALA A 105 -12.28 -13.47 16.17
C ALA A 105 -12.53 -13.71 14.69
N LEU A 106 -12.49 -12.63 13.92
CA LEU A 106 -12.62 -12.68 12.47
C LEU A 106 -11.41 -13.42 11.89
N GLN A 107 -11.66 -14.53 11.20
CA GLN A 107 -10.61 -15.29 10.52
C GLN A 107 -10.22 -14.56 9.24
N ILE A 108 -8.99 -14.08 9.17
CA ILE A 108 -8.45 -13.33 8.03
C ILE A 108 -7.26 -14.07 7.47
N VAL A 109 -7.25 -14.27 6.16
CA VAL A 109 -6.03 -14.61 5.43
C VAL A 109 -5.48 -13.32 4.84
N TYR A 110 -4.27 -12.91 5.23
CA TYR A 110 -3.63 -11.71 4.70
C TYR A 110 -2.40 -12.10 3.88
N ALA A 111 -2.50 -11.87 2.57
CA ALA A 111 -1.54 -12.35 1.60
C ALA A 111 -0.68 -11.21 1.03
N TYR A 112 0.54 -11.58 0.65
CA TYR A 112 1.36 -10.80 -0.27
C TYR A 112 1.53 -11.64 -1.54
N PRO A 113 1.20 -11.12 -2.74
CA PRO A 113 1.18 -11.91 -3.98
C PRO A 113 2.58 -12.14 -4.56
N ASN A 114 3.55 -12.48 -3.72
CA ASN A 114 4.93 -12.79 -4.08
C ASN A 114 5.54 -13.70 -3.01
N THR A 115 6.82 -14.06 -3.15
CA THR A 115 7.54 -14.88 -2.18
C THR A 115 7.65 -14.20 -0.82
N TYR A 116 7.82 -14.98 0.24
CA TYR A 116 8.00 -14.48 1.60
C TYR A 116 9.09 -13.42 1.70
N SER A 117 10.26 -13.67 1.11
CA SER A 117 11.40 -12.73 1.12
C SER A 117 11.02 -11.34 0.59
N VAL A 118 10.27 -11.28 -0.51
CA VAL A 118 9.80 -10.02 -1.10
C VAL A 118 8.70 -9.40 -0.25
N GLY A 119 7.70 -10.19 0.13
CA GLY A 119 6.51 -9.70 0.83
C GLY A 119 6.79 -9.20 2.24
N ILE A 120 7.57 -9.96 3.02
CA ILE A 120 7.95 -9.58 4.38
C ILE A 120 8.87 -8.36 4.41
N THR A 121 9.52 -8.00 3.29
CA THR A 121 10.31 -6.76 3.15
C THR A 121 9.42 -5.52 2.92
N SER A 122 8.11 -5.66 2.72
CA SER A 122 7.21 -4.52 2.56
C SER A 122 6.78 -3.94 3.91
N LEU A 123 7.17 -2.69 4.21
CA LEU A 123 6.69 -1.97 5.40
C LEU A 123 5.15 -1.87 5.46
N GLY A 124 4.50 -1.70 4.30
CA GLY A 124 3.04 -1.65 4.22
C GLY A 124 2.39 -2.99 4.61
N TYR A 125 2.96 -4.11 4.15
CA TYR A 125 2.51 -5.44 4.56
C TYR A 125 2.73 -5.66 6.06
N GLN A 126 3.94 -5.39 6.53
CA GLN A 126 4.34 -5.53 7.93
C GLN A 126 3.43 -4.76 8.90
N LEU A 127 3.07 -3.52 8.55
CA LEU A 127 2.21 -2.67 9.37
C LEU A 127 0.79 -3.23 9.48
N VAL A 128 0.19 -3.61 8.34
CA VAL A 128 -1.17 -4.16 8.31
C VAL A 128 -1.23 -5.51 9.01
N TRP A 129 -0.23 -6.37 8.79
CA TRP A 129 -0.14 -7.66 9.47
C TRP A 129 -0.01 -7.48 10.98
N ALA A 130 0.90 -6.60 11.45
CA ALA A 130 1.04 -6.33 12.88
C ALA A 130 -0.23 -5.76 13.50
N PHE A 131 -0.96 -4.89 12.78
CA PHE A 131 -2.28 -4.41 13.20
C PHE A 131 -3.25 -5.58 13.45
N PHE A 132 -3.38 -6.51 12.50
CA PHE A 132 -4.23 -7.68 12.67
C PHE A 132 -3.75 -8.61 13.78
N ALA A 133 -2.45 -8.89 13.84
CA ALA A 133 -1.85 -9.80 14.81
C ALA A 133 -1.83 -9.26 16.25
N THR A 134 -2.09 -7.96 16.46
CA THR A 134 -2.21 -7.34 17.78
C THR A 134 -3.66 -7.04 18.18
N SER A 135 -4.62 -7.43 17.35
CA SER A 135 -6.04 -7.21 17.61
C SER A 135 -6.71 -8.50 18.06
N PRO A 136 -7.28 -8.59 19.28
CA PRO A 136 -8.01 -9.78 19.72
C PRO A 136 -9.28 -10.04 18.88
N ALA A 137 -9.75 -9.02 18.14
CA ALA A 137 -10.87 -9.13 17.23
C ALA A 137 -10.57 -9.95 15.96
N VAL A 138 -9.30 -10.27 15.70
CA VAL A 138 -8.83 -10.86 14.44
C VAL A 138 -7.92 -12.06 14.73
N SER A 139 -8.08 -13.11 13.94
CA SER A 139 -7.15 -14.24 13.85
C SER A 139 -6.59 -14.23 12.43
N VAL A 140 -5.32 -13.84 12.29
CA VAL A 140 -4.68 -13.63 10.98
C VAL A 140 -3.74 -14.78 10.62
N SER A 141 -3.89 -15.30 9.40
CA SER A 141 -2.95 -16.22 8.76
C SER A 141 -2.26 -15.51 7.59
N ARG A 142 -0.93 -15.56 7.53
CA ARG A 142 -0.13 -15.00 6.44
C ARG A 142 -0.08 -15.95 5.26
N TRP A 143 -0.02 -15.39 4.06
CA TRP A 143 0.18 -16.18 2.84
C TRP A 143 1.07 -15.47 1.81
N PHE A 144 2.06 -16.20 1.30
CA PHE A 144 2.98 -15.85 0.24
C PHE A 144 2.97 -16.94 -0.85
N THR A 145 3.51 -16.66 -2.03
CA THR A 145 3.51 -17.65 -3.12
C THR A 145 4.29 -18.93 -2.82
N ASP A 146 5.24 -18.88 -1.88
CA ASP A 146 6.11 -20.00 -1.51
C ASP A 146 5.96 -20.48 -0.06
N ALA A 147 5.21 -19.77 0.79
CA ALA A 147 5.03 -20.09 2.20
C ALA A 147 3.67 -19.59 2.71
N SER A 148 3.08 -20.29 3.68
CA SER A 148 1.83 -19.85 4.32
C SER A 148 1.75 -20.32 5.76
N ASP A 149 1.07 -19.55 6.60
CA ASP A 149 0.60 -20.06 7.89
C ASP A 149 -0.50 -21.12 7.64
N ALA A 150 -0.95 -21.79 8.71
CA ALA A 150 -2.14 -22.63 8.62
C ALA A 150 -3.35 -21.79 8.22
N LEU A 151 -3.93 -22.08 7.06
CA LEU A 151 -5.08 -21.35 6.55
C LEU A 151 -6.36 -21.85 7.23
N PRO A 152 -7.26 -20.95 7.67
CA PRO A 152 -8.57 -21.34 8.16
C PRO A 152 -9.39 -21.97 7.03
N ALA A 153 -10.23 -22.96 7.36
CA ALA A 153 -11.10 -23.60 6.36
C ALA A 153 -12.12 -22.63 5.76
N ASN A 154 -12.66 -21.74 6.59
CA ASN A 154 -13.66 -20.74 6.21
C ASN A 154 -13.21 -19.35 6.70
N PRO A 155 -12.26 -18.69 6.02
CA PRO A 155 -11.93 -17.31 6.32
C PRO A 155 -13.14 -16.41 6.03
N ALA A 156 -13.33 -15.39 6.86
CA ALA A 156 -14.29 -14.34 6.56
C ALA A 156 -13.72 -13.35 5.54
N LEU A 157 -12.41 -13.12 5.58
CA LEU A 157 -11.71 -12.18 4.70
C LEU A 157 -10.46 -12.81 4.08
N LEU A 158 -10.21 -12.48 2.81
CA LEU A 158 -8.96 -12.75 2.11
C LEU A 158 -8.39 -11.41 1.59
N GLY A 159 -7.30 -10.96 2.18
CA GLY A 159 -6.67 -9.67 1.89
C GLY A 159 -5.41 -9.80 1.06
N PHE A 160 -5.15 -8.84 0.17
CA PHE A 160 -3.90 -8.75 -0.59
C PHE A 160 -3.20 -7.39 -0.40
N SER A 161 -1.92 -7.42 -0.02
CA SER A 161 -1.04 -6.23 -0.06
C SER A 161 -0.39 -6.12 -1.44
N PHE A 162 -0.97 -5.32 -2.32
CA PHE A 162 -0.61 -5.31 -3.73
C PHE A 162 0.36 -4.17 -4.08
N SER A 163 1.65 -4.51 -4.08
CA SER A 163 2.74 -3.53 -4.24
C SER A 163 3.24 -3.37 -5.68
N TRP A 164 3.20 -4.43 -6.48
CA TRP A 164 3.76 -4.46 -7.83
C TRP A 164 2.73 -4.92 -8.84
N GLU A 165 2.47 -4.13 -9.86
CA GLU A 165 1.38 -4.39 -10.81
C GLU A 165 1.46 -5.77 -11.46
N LEU A 166 2.67 -6.25 -11.78
CA LEU A 166 2.87 -7.56 -12.42
C LEU A 166 2.56 -8.76 -11.52
N ASP A 167 2.45 -8.56 -10.20
CA ASP A 167 2.10 -9.62 -9.25
C ASP A 167 0.59 -9.97 -9.32
N TYR A 168 -0.21 -9.28 -10.14
CA TYR A 168 -1.65 -9.57 -10.27
C TYR A 168 -1.94 -11.02 -10.67
N VAL A 169 -1.06 -11.62 -11.48
CA VAL A 169 -1.21 -13.03 -11.89
C VAL A 169 -1.17 -13.98 -10.69
N ASN A 170 -0.37 -13.65 -9.66
CA ASN A 170 -0.28 -14.45 -8.46
C ASN A 170 -1.55 -14.31 -7.62
N ILE A 171 -2.21 -13.14 -7.62
CA ILE A 171 -3.52 -12.96 -6.97
C ILE A 171 -4.55 -13.87 -7.63
N LEU A 172 -4.63 -13.89 -8.97
CA LEU A 172 -5.56 -14.76 -9.69
C LEU A 172 -5.27 -16.24 -9.42
N SER A 173 -4.01 -16.66 -9.47
CA SER A 173 -3.61 -18.04 -9.13
C SER A 173 -3.92 -18.41 -7.68
N SER A 174 -3.80 -17.47 -6.73
CA SER A 174 -4.20 -17.70 -5.34
C SER A 174 -5.72 -17.92 -5.20
N LEU A 175 -6.53 -17.13 -5.91
CA LEU A 175 -7.99 -17.32 -5.91
C LEU A 175 -8.38 -18.69 -6.49
N GLU A 176 -7.80 -19.07 -7.63
CA GLU A 176 -8.01 -20.38 -8.25
C GLU A 176 -7.57 -21.53 -7.32
N GLY A 177 -6.40 -21.38 -6.67
CA GLY A 177 -5.87 -22.37 -5.73
C GLY A 177 -6.77 -22.61 -4.51
N LEU A 178 -7.57 -21.62 -4.13
CA LEU A 178 -8.59 -21.73 -3.08
C LEU A 178 -9.96 -22.19 -3.58
N GLY A 179 -10.12 -22.38 -4.89
CA GLY A 179 -11.42 -22.64 -5.51
C GLY A 179 -12.37 -21.44 -5.43
N LEU A 180 -11.85 -20.22 -5.26
CA LEU A 180 -12.65 -19.01 -5.28
C LEU A 180 -12.87 -18.53 -6.73
N PRO A 181 -14.08 -18.09 -7.09
CA PRO A 181 -14.30 -17.43 -8.37
C PRO A 181 -13.39 -16.21 -8.54
N LEU A 182 -12.81 -16.07 -9.74
CA LEU A 182 -11.95 -14.95 -10.08
C LEU A 182 -12.73 -13.63 -10.00
N ARG A 183 -13.94 -13.59 -10.57
CA ARG A 183 -14.80 -12.41 -10.58
C ARG A 183 -15.54 -12.29 -9.24
N SER A 184 -15.53 -11.09 -8.66
CA SER A 184 -16.24 -10.80 -7.41
C SER A 184 -17.76 -11.03 -7.53
N SER A 185 -18.34 -10.77 -8.70
CA SER A 185 -19.76 -10.99 -9.00
C SER A 185 -20.21 -12.46 -8.94
N GLU A 186 -19.26 -13.41 -8.99
CA GLU A 186 -19.55 -14.85 -8.96
C GLU A 186 -19.43 -15.45 -7.55
N ARG A 187 -19.06 -14.64 -6.54
CA ARG A 187 -18.88 -15.06 -5.15
C ARG A 187 -20.20 -14.99 -4.39
N SER A 188 -20.51 -16.03 -3.62
CA SER A 188 -21.71 -16.10 -2.79
C SER A 188 -21.44 -15.64 -1.34
N ASP A 189 -22.51 -15.44 -0.57
CA ASP A 189 -22.44 -15.01 0.83
C ASP A 189 -21.61 -15.91 1.75
N GLY A 190 -21.47 -17.19 1.42
CA GLY A 190 -20.66 -18.15 2.18
C GLY A 190 -19.16 -18.10 1.88
N MET A 191 -18.73 -17.27 0.91
CA MET A 191 -17.33 -17.12 0.52
C MET A 191 -16.70 -15.88 1.19
N PRO A 192 -15.37 -15.89 1.43
CA PRO A 192 -14.68 -14.72 1.98
C PRO A 192 -14.91 -13.47 1.13
N LEU A 193 -14.91 -12.31 1.78
CA LEU A 193 -14.73 -11.04 1.07
C LEU A 193 -13.26 -10.93 0.68
N VAL A 194 -13.00 -10.78 -0.61
CA VAL A 194 -11.65 -10.54 -1.12
C VAL A 194 -11.41 -9.04 -1.11
N PHE A 195 -10.44 -8.61 -0.30
CA PHE A 195 -10.05 -7.22 -0.20
C PHE A 195 -8.59 -6.99 -0.61
N GLY A 196 -8.28 -5.76 -1.01
CA GLY A 196 -6.93 -5.40 -1.41
C GLY A 196 -6.56 -3.99 -1.01
N GLY A 197 -5.27 -3.76 -0.75
CA GLY A 197 -4.71 -2.43 -0.59
C GLY A 197 -3.32 -2.34 -1.18
N GLY A 198 -2.64 -1.22 -0.94
CA GLY A 198 -1.28 -0.99 -1.43
C GLY A 198 -1.21 -0.03 -2.62
N PRO A 199 0.01 0.27 -3.09
CA PRO A 199 0.24 1.37 -4.02
C PRO A 199 -0.38 1.14 -5.40
N VAL A 200 -0.49 -0.10 -5.88
CA VAL A 200 -1.11 -0.39 -7.18
C VAL A 200 -2.60 -0.03 -7.16
N LEU A 201 -3.33 -0.57 -6.18
CA LEU A 201 -4.76 -0.35 -6.04
C LEU A 201 -5.09 1.10 -5.68
N THR A 202 -4.26 1.75 -4.86
CA THR A 202 -4.43 3.17 -4.54
C THR A 202 -4.20 4.06 -5.77
N ALA A 203 -3.32 3.66 -6.70
CA ALA A 203 -2.99 4.44 -7.88
C ALA A 203 -4.07 4.34 -8.96
N ASN A 204 -4.54 3.13 -9.23
CA ASN A 204 -5.58 2.89 -10.22
C ASN A 204 -6.31 1.56 -9.90
N PRO A 205 -7.46 1.60 -9.20
CA PRO A 205 -8.16 0.38 -8.80
C PRO A 205 -8.94 -0.28 -9.94
N GLU A 206 -9.40 0.48 -10.94
CA GLU A 206 -10.34 0.01 -11.97
C GLU A 206 -9.86 -1.19 -12.80
N PRO A 207 -8.58 -1.30 -13.22
CA PRO A 207 -8.10 -2.48 -13.92
C PRO A 207 -8.24 -3.79 -13.14
N PHE A 208 -8.38 -3.72 -11.82
CA PHE A 208 -8.47 -4.86 -10.92
C PHE A 208 -9.86 -5.00 -10.26
N ALA A 209 -10.76 -4.06 -10.51
CA ALA A 209 -12.04 -3.91 -9.82
C ALA A 209 -12.93 -5.17 -9.92
N GLU A 210 -12.91 -5.88 -11.05
CA GLU A 210 -13.69 -7.11 -11.23
C GLU A 210 -13.24 -8.26 -10.32
N PHE A 211 -12.03 -8.22 -9.74
CA PHE A 211 -11.47 -9.31 -8.93
C PHE A 211 -11.58 -9.08 -7.42
N PHE A 212 -11.84 -7.84 -6.99
CA PHE A 212 -11.93 -7.47 -5.57
C PHE A 212 -13.37 -7.14 -5.18
N ASP A 213 -13.75 -7.54 -3.97
CA ASP A 213 -15.00 -7.10 -3.36
C ASP A 213 -14.83 -5.72 -2.72
N VAL A 214 -13.66 -5.48 -2.13
CA VAL A 214 -13.34 -4.26 -1.38
C VAL A 214 -11.92 -3.81 -1.68
N ILE A 215 -11.72 -2.52 -1.95
CA ILE A 215 -10.41 -1.93 -2.20
C ILE A 215 -10.17 -0.80 -1.19
N LEU A 216 -9.08 -0.92 -0.44
CA LEU A 216 -8.60 0.04 0.54
C LEU A 216 -7.64 1.02 -0.15
N LEU A 217 -8.06 2.28 -0.30
CA LEU A 217 -7.33 3.34 -0.97
C LEU A 217 -6.57 4.21 0.04
N GLY A 218 -5.24 4.26 -0.10
CA GLY A 218 -4.38 5.14 0.69
C GLY A 218 -3.82 4.49 1.94
N ASP A 219 -3.73 5.26 3.02
CA ASP A 219 -3.09 4.86 4.27
C ASP A 219 -4.04 4.03 5.15
N GLY A 220 -3.56 2.90 5.68
CA GLY A 220 -4.38 1.93 6.42
C GLY A 220 -4.48 2.18 7.93
N GLU A 221 -3.58 2.96 8.50
CA GLU A 221 -3.34 3.06 9.95
C GLU A 221 -4.61 3.35 10.78
N GLU A 222 -5.53 4.17 10.27
CA GLU A 222 -6.82 4.46 10.92
C GLU A 222 -7.97 3.64 10.32
N MET A 223 -7.92 3.40 9.01
CA MET A 223 -8.99 2.78 8.24
C MET A 223 -9.18 1.29 8.55
N LEU A 224 -8.12 0.56 8.92
CA LEU A 224 -8.20 -0.88 9.18
C LEU A 224 -9.10 -1.22 10.38
N GLN A 225 -9.11 -0.37 11.41
CA GLN A 225 -9.98 -0.57 12.58
C GLN A 225 -11.45 -0.37 12.19
N GLU A 226 -11.75 0.73 11.50
CA GLU A 226 -13.10 1.02 10.96
C GLU A 226 -13.58 -0.14 10.06
N PHE A 227 -12.69 -0.66 9.21
CA PHE A 227 -12.95 -1.81 8.33
C PHE A 227 -13.28 -3.09 9.10
N VAL A 228 -12.45 -3.49 10.07
CA VAL A 228 -12.67 -4.71 10.87
C VAL A 228 -13.96 -4.60 11.67
N ASP A 229 -14.22 -3.45 12.29
CA ASP A 229 -15.41 -3.24 13.11
C ASP A 229 -16.69 -3.33 12.28
N ALA A 230 -16.70 -2.74 11.08
CA ALA A 230 -17.83 -2.83 10.16
C ALA A 230 -18.10 -4.27 9.69
N VAL A 231 -17.06 -5.03 9.33
CA VAL A 231 -17.22 -6.44 8.92
C VAL A 231 -17.79 -7.28 10.08
N ARG A 232 -17.30 -7.07 11.30
CA ARG A 232 -17.76 -7.81 12.49
C ARG A 232 -19.21 -7.47 12.85
N ALA A 233 -19.56 -6.18 12.84
CA ALA A 233 -20.89 -5.71 13.19
C ALA A 233 -21.97 -6.31 12.26
N THR A 234 -21.67 -6.40 10.95
CA THR A 234 -22.65 -6.87 9.97
C THR A 234 -22.71 -8.40 9.88
N THR A 235 -21.57 -9.09 9.98
CA THR A 235 -21.53 -10.57 9.98
C THR A 235 -22.21 -11.15 11.23
N GLY A 236 -22.08 -10.50 12.39
CA GLY A 236 -22.72 -10.95 13.64
C GLY A 236 -24.25 -10.73 13.70
N ALA A 237 -24.80 -9.93 12.79
CA ALA A 237 -26.22 -9.53 12.78
C ALA A 237 -27.09 -10.34 11.78
N SER A 238 -26.58 -11.45 11.23
CA SER A 238 -27.19 -12.17 10.09
C SER A 238 -27.29 -11.32 8.81
N GLY A 239 -26.43 -10.30 8.66
CA GLY A 239 -26.40 -9.45 7.48
C GLY A 239 -25.92 -10.20 6.24
N SER A 240 -26.48 -9.86 5.09
CA SER A 240 -26.05 -10.36 3.79
C SER A 240 -24.69 -9.79 3.39
N ARG A 241 -24.03 -10.39 2.38
CA ARG A 241 -22.81 -9.81 1.80
C ARG A 241 -23.02 -8.37 1.34
N GLU A 242 -24.18 -8.08 0.75
CA GLU A 242 -24.57 -6.75 0.29
C GLU A 242 -24.65 -5.73 1.44
N ASP A 243 -25.16 -6.14 2.60
CA ASP A 243 -25.19 -5.29 3.80
C ASP A 243 -23.76 -4.94 4.26
N VAL A 244 -22.85 -5.91 4.24
CA VAL A 244 -21.45 -5.69 4.61
C VAL A 244 -20.80 -4.70 3.63
N LEU A 245 -20.96 -4.95 2.33
CA LEU A 245 -20.42 -4.09 1.27
C LEU A 245 -20.98 -2.66 1.33
N THR A 246 -22.27 -2.51 1.61
CA THR A 246 -22.91 -1.20 1.77
C THR A 246 -22.37 -0.49 2.99
N ALA A 247 -22.26 -1.15 4.14
CA ALA A 247 -21.68 -0.56 5.36
C ALA A 247 -20.22 -0.12 5.14
N LEU A 248 -19.42 -0.95 4.47
CA LEU A 248 -18.03 -0.65 4.13
C LEU A 248 -17.90 0.56 3.19
N SER A 249 -18.83 0.73 2.25
CA SER A 249 -18.82 1.87 1.32
C SER A 249 -18.96 3.23 1.99
N GLN A 250 -19.42 3.27 3.25
CA GLN A 250 -19.57 4.51 4.02
C GLN A 250 -18.26 4.95 4.68
N ILE A 251 -17.23 4.11 4.69
CA ILE A 251 -15.94 4.39 5.31
C ILE A 251 -15.04 5.15 4.32
N PRO A 252 -14.54 6.36 4.66
CA PRO A 252 -13.64 7.11 3.78
C PRO A 252 -12.36 6.32 3.47
N GLY A 253 -12.04 6.18 2.18
CA GLY A 253 -10.92 5.38 1.69
C GLY A 253 -11.30 3.98 1.22
N ILE A 254 -12.55 3.53 1.43
CA ILE A 254 -13.00 2.23 0.96
C ILE A 254 -13.78 2.36 -0.34
N TYR A 255 -13.28 1.70 -1.37
CA TYR A 255 -13.94 1.57 -2.66
C TYR A 255 -14.53 0.15 -2.79
N VAL A 256 -15.82 0.07 -3.12
CA VAL A 256 -16.54 -1.19 -3.33
C VAL A 256 -16.99 -1.24 -4.78
N PRO A 257 -16.27 -1.95 -5.67
CA PRO A 257 -16.51 -1.89 -7.11
C PRO A 257 -17.94 -2.20 -7.55
N SER A 258 -18.56 -3.20 -6.91
CA SER A 258 -19.92 -3.66 -7.25
C SER A 258 -21.01 -2.62 -7.00
N LEU A 259 -20.71 -1.51 -6.32
CA LEU A 259 -21.66 -0.42 -6.05
C LEU A 259 -21.58 0.73 -7.08
N TYR A 260 -20.75 0.57 -8.12
CA TYR A 260 -20.57 1.54 -9.19
C TYR A 260 -20.86 0.94 -10.55
N SER A 261 -21.09 1.79 -11.54
CA SER A 261 -21.23 1.45 -12.94
C SER A 261 -20.23 2.25 -13.76
N VAL A 262 -19.48 1.56 -14.61
CA VAL A 262 -18.44 2.16 -15.45
C VAL A 262 -18.96 2.31 -16.88
N THR A 263 -18.93 3.53 -17.39
CA THR A 263 -19.29 3.84 -18.79
C THR A 263 -18.02 4.03 -19.58
N TYR A 264 -17.86 3.24 -20.65
CA TYR A 264 -16.75 3.34 -21.59
C TYR A 264 -17.17 4.04 -22.88
N SER A 265 -16.23 4.73 -23.55
CA SER A 265 -16.51 5.39 -24.84
C SER A 265 -16.77 4.41 -25.99
N ALA A 266 -16.20 3.21 -25.88
CA ALA A 266 -16.31 2.06 -26.76
C ALA A 266 -15.94 0.79 -25.96
N PRO A 267 -16.18 -0.44 -26.44
CA PRO A 267 -15.82 -1.66 -25.70
C PRO A 267 -14.35 -1.77 -25.28
N ASP A 268 -13.44 -1.18 -26.03
CA ASP A 268 -11.99 -1.07 -25.78
C ASP A 268 -11.55 0.40 -25.56
N GLY A 269 -12.52 1.28 -25.28
CA GLY A 269 -12.31 2.70 -25.11
C GLY A 269 -11.91 3.11 -23.70
N GLU A 270 -11.75 4.41 -23.50
CA GLU A 270 -11.43 4.98 -22.19
C GLU A 270 -12.69 5.03 -21.29
N ILE A 271 -12.47 5.04 -19.97
CA ILE A 271 -13.53 5.28 -19.00
C ILE A 271 -14.01 6.72 -19.15
N VAL A 272 -15.29 6.89 -19.45
CA VAL A 272 -15.98 8.19 -19.54
C VAL A 272 -16.51 8.61 -18.18
N ALA A 273 -17.09 7.67 -17.43
CA ALA A 273 -17.65 7.95 -16.11
C ALA A 273 -17.67 6.69 -15.25
N ILE A 274 -17.53 6.90 -13.93
CA ILE A 274 -17.80 5.92 -12.89
C ILE A 274 -18.89 6.54 -12.03
N THR A 275 -20.07 5.91 -11.98
CA THR A 275 -21.24 6.46 -11.30
C THR A 275 -21.73 5.50 -10.22
N PRO A 276 -22.05 5.99 -9.01
CA PRO A 276 -22.65 5.14 -7.98
C PRO A 276 -24.00 4.60 -8.46
N GLN A 277 -24.35 3.38 -8.05
CA GLN A 277 -25.60 2.74 -8.45
C GLN A 277 -26.83 3.36 -7.77
N ASN A 278 -26.66 3.97 -6.60
CA ASN A 278 -27.73 4.66 -5.89
C ASN A 278 -27.19 5.83 -5.04
N ALA A 279 -28.08 6.66 -4.50
CA ALA A 279 -27.73 7.88 -3.77
C ALA A 279 -27.07 7.65 -2.39
N MET A 280 -27.12 6.42 -1.85
CA MET A 280 -26.48 6.07 -0.58
C MET A 280 -24.99 5.76 -0.76
N VAL A 281 -24.56 5.46 -1.99
CA VAL A 281 -23.16 5.19 -2.32
C VAL A 281 -22.46 6.52 -2.64
N PRO A 282 -21.29 6.81 -2.05
CA PRO A 282 -20.56 8.05 -2.30
C PRO A 282 -20.29 8.25 -3.80
N ALA A 283 -20.49 9.47 -4.31
CA ALA A 283 -20.17 9.78 -5.71
C ALA A 283 -18.65 9.77 -5.99
N PHE A 284 -17.85 10.03 -4.96
CA PHE A 284 -16.38 10.03 -5.02
C PHE A 284 -15.83 9.36 -3.76
N VAL A 285 -14.86 8.46 -3.95
CA VAL A 285 -14.09 7.86 -2.85
C VAL A 285 -12.76 8.58 -2.73
N GLU A 286 -12.58 9.31 -1.64
CA GLU A 286 -11.29 9.93 -1.34
C GLU A 286 -10.36 8.91 -0.69
N LYS A 287 -9.11 8.82 -1.16
CA LYS A 287 -8.10 7.98 -0.52
C LYS A 287 -7.88 8.42 0.93
N ARG A 288 -7.73 7.46 1.84
CA ARG A 288 -7.37 7.76 3.22
C ARG A 288 -5.94 8.30 3.27
N THR A 289 -5.75 9.32 4.09
CA THR A 289 -4.44 9.93 4.30
C THR A 289 -4.22 10.03 5.80
N TYR A 290 -3.26 9.26 6.31
CA TYR A 290 -2.87 9.26 7.71
C TYR A 290 -2.21 10.59 8.06
N LYS A 291 -2.69 11.20 9.15
CA LYS A 291 -2.23 12.51 9.62
C LYS A 291 -1.54 12.45 10.98
N GLY A 292 -1.33 11.25 11.53
CA GLY A 292 -0.63 11.11 12.78
C GLY A 292 0.87 11.35 12.65
N GLY A 293 1.52 11.49 13.81
CA GLY A 293 2.93 11.88 13.92
C GLY A 293 3.92 10.72 13.90
N THR A 294 3.53 9.50 13.51
CA THR A 294 4.43 8.34 13.51
C THR A 294 4.29 7.59 12.19
N LEU A 295 5.39 7.46 11.44
CA LEU A 295 5.41 6.71 10.19
C LEU A 295 5.84 5.26 10.40
N ALA A 296 5.74 4.44 9.35
CA ALA A 296 5.93 3.00 9.45
C ALA A 296 7.39 2.63 9.77
N THR A 297 7.56 1.62 10.61
CA THR A 297 8.86 1.01 10.90
C THR A 297 8.73 -0.49 10.89
N SER A 298 9.84 -1.22 10.72
CA SER A 298 9.78 -2.68 10.70
C SER A 298 9.09 -3.23 11.96
N THR A 299 8.07 -4.05 11.74
CA THR A 299 7.36 -4.82 12.77
C THR A 299 7.94 -6.24 12.87
N VAL A 300 8.68 -6.67 11.86
CA VAL A 300 9.46 -7.91 11.83
C VAL A 300 10.76 -7.71 11.08
N VAL A 301 11.81 -8.36 11.54
CA VAL A 301 13.12 -8.45 10.89
C VAL A 301 13.49 -9.93 10.76
N SER A 302 14.03 -10.34 9.61
CA SER A 302 14.42 -11.72 9.34
C SER A 302 15.64 -11.75 8.41
N PRO A 303 16.54 -12.74 8.53
CA PRO A 303 17.65 -12.93 7.60
C PRO A 303 17.20 -13.36 6.20
N ILE A 304 15.92 -13.70 6.01
CA ILE A 304 15.36 -14.19 4.73
C ILE A 304 14.73 -13.03 3.94
N MET A 305 14.61 -11.85 4.54
CA MET A 305 14.20 -10.63 3.84
C MET A 305 15.11 -10.33 2.64
N ALA A 306 14.60 -9.58 1.66
CA ALA A 306 15.41 -9.15 0.51
C ALA A 306 16.62 -8.31 0.94
N TRP A 307 16.50 -7.66 2.11
CA TRP A 307 17.61 -7.05 2.84
C TRP A 307 17.76 -7.75 4.18
N GLU A 308 18.69 -8.70 4.25
CA GLU A 308 18.92 -9.56 5.41
C GLU A 308 19.13 -8.73 6.69
N ASP A 309 18.38 -9.05 7.73
CA ASP A 309 18.46 -8.45 9.07
C ASP A 309 18.31 -6.91 9.13
N ILE A 310 17.77 -6.29 8.08
CA ILE A 310 17.64 -4.84 8.02
C ILE A 310 16.34 -4.36 8.67
N PHE A 311 16.48 -3.46 9.65
CA PHE A 311 15.38 -2.70 10.22
C PHE A 311 15.15 -1.42 9.40
N MET A 312 13.94 -1.26 8.86
CA MET A 312 13.56 -0.12 8.02
C MET A 312 12.79 0.92 8.84
N VAL A 313 13.10 2.19 8.59
CA VAL A 313 12.39 3.34 9.18
C VAL A 313 11.90 4.24 8.05
N GLU A 314 10.59 4.39 7.92
CA GLU A 314 9.98 5.38 7.04
C GLU A 314 10.19 6.78 7.62
N VAL A 315 11.05 7.56 6.98
CA VAL A 315 11.34 8.95 7.44
C VAL A 315 10.37 9.98 6.88
N VAL A 316 9.81 9.68 5.72
CA VAL A 316 8.83 10.52 5.04
C VAL A 316 7.84 9.65 4.28
N ARG A 317 6.64 10.18 4.08
CA ARG A 317 5.64 9.67 3.15
C ARG A 317 5.38 10.72 2.09
N SER A 318 5.40 10.30 0.82
CA SER A 318 5.53 11.17 -0.37
C SER A 318 6.92 11.85 -0.48
N CYS A 319 7.18 12.51 -1.61
CA CYS A 319 8.47 13.12 -1.96
C CYS A 319 8.26 14.56 -2.43
N PRO A 320 9.01 15.55 -1.89
CA PRO A 320 8.82 16.96 -2.22
C PRO A 320 9.35 17.32 -3.62
N GLU A 321 10.13 16.44 -4.25
CA GLU A 321 10.71 16.67 -5.58
C GLU A 321 9.65 16.66 -6.70
N MET A 322 8.49 16.03 -6.48
CA MET A 322 7.34 16.10 -7.39
C MET A 322 7.64 15.75 -8.85
N CYS A 323 8.62 14.86 -9.09
CA CYS A 323 9.00 14.42 -10.43
C CYS A 323 7.78 13.91 -11.21
N ARG A 324 7.49 14.50 -12.38
CA ARG A 324 6.27 14.21 -13.18
C ARG A 324 6.04 12.75 -13.54
N PHE A 325 7.11 11.95 -13.55
CA PHE A 325 7.07 10.51 -13.85
C PHE A 325 6.91 9.63 -12.60
N CYS A 326 7.03 10.18 -11.40
CA CYS A 326 7.15 9.42 -10.17
C CYS A 326 5.79 9.26 -9.48
N LEU A 327 5.17 8.08 -9.63
CA LEU A 327 3.92 7.75 -8.95
C LEU A 327 3.99 7.99 -7.43
N ALA A 328 5.09 7.58 -6.79
CA ALA A 328 5.29 7.71 -5.35
C ALA A 328 5.23 9.18 -4.85
N SER A 329 5.53 10.16 -5.70
CA SER A 329 5.41 11.58 -5.33
C SER A 329 3.96 12.00 -5.17
N TYR A 330 3.06 11.54 -6.06
CA TYR A 330 1.68 12.00 -6.13
C TYR A 330 0.71 11.12 -5.34
N LEU A 331 0.96 9.79 -5.33
CA LEU A 331 0.07 8.81 -4.72
C LEU A 331 -0.22 9.07 -3.25
N THR A 332 0.82 9.43 -2.50
CA THR A 332 0.77 9.53 -1.04
C THR A 332 0.72 10.98 -0.54
N LEU A 333 0.45 11.94 -1.43
CA LEU A 333 0.29 13.35 -1.07
C LEU A 333 -0.72 13.55 0.08
N PRO A 334 -0.52 14.57 0.93
CA PRO A 334 0.59 15.54 0.93
C PRO A 334 1.92 14.95 1.43
N PHE A 335 3.05 15.63 1.19
CA PHE A 335 4.34 15.27 1.81
C PHE A 335 4.25 15.33 3.34
N ARG A 336 4.67 14.26 4.01
CA ARG A 336 4.67 14.12 5.47
C ARG A 336 6.03 13.64 5.93
N ALA A 337 6.66 14.38 6.85
CA ALA A 337 7.90 13.97 7.49
C ALA A 337 7.60 13.47 8.90
N ALA A 338 8.24 12.37 9.29
CA ALA A 338 8.17 11.90 10.67
C ALA A 338 8.88 12.89 11.61
N PRO A 339 8.30 13.21 12.78
CA PRO A 339 8.97 13.96 13.84
C PRO A 339 10.25 13.28 14.28
N VAL A 340 11.33 14.05 14.42
CA VAL A 340 12.65 13.51 14.77
C VAL A 340 12.64 12.94 16.19
N GLU A 341 12.27 13.75 17.17
CA GLU A 341 12.33 13.40 18.59
C GLU A 341 11.22 12.45 19.00
N GLY A 342 10.01 12.63 18.43
CA GLY A 342 8.82 11.86 18.82
C GLY A 342 8.66 10.53 18.09
N SER A 343 9.34 10.32 16.96
CA SER A 343 9.17 9.11 16.14
C SER A 343 10.50 8.53 15.66
N LEU A 344 11.34 9.31 14.98
CA LEU A 344 12.54 8.76 14.32
C LEU A 344 13.62 8.27 15.29
N ILE A 345 13.98 9.08 16.29
CA ILE A 345 14.97 8.69 17.30
C ILE A 345 14.51 7.45 18.07
N PRO A 346 13.29 7.39 18.65
CA PRO A 346 12.80 6.18 19.31
C PRO A 346 12.84 4.92 18.44
N SER A 347 12.48 5.05 17.15
CA SER A 347 12.53 3.93 16.20
C SER A 347 13.95 3.45 15.90
N ILE A 348 14.90 4.38 15.77
CA ILE A 348 16.32 4.08 15.59
C ILE A 348 16.88 3.41 16.85
N GLU A 349 16.60 3.94 18.04
CA GLU A 349 17.02 3.37 19.32
C GLU A 349 16.47 1.95 19.50
N LYS A 350 15.21 1.71 19.11
CA LYS A 350 14.60 0.38 19.10
C LYS A 350 15.39 -0.60 18.25
N ALA A 351 15.77 -0.21 17.03
CA ALA A 351 16.56 -1.04 16.13
C ALA A 351 17.97 -1.32 16.67
N LEU A 352 18.65 -0.28 17.17
CA LEU A 352 20.01 -0.40 17.73
C LEU A 352 20.03 -1.30 18.98
N LYS A 353 19.01 -1.19 19.84
CA LYS A 353 18.85 -2.06 21.01
C LYS A 353 18.68 -3.52 20.60
N ALA A 354 17.97 -3.76 19.50
CA ALA A 354 17.82 -5.09 18.90
C ALA A 354 19.02 -5.52 18.03
N ARG A 355 20.03 -4.66 17.88
CA ARG A 355 21.27 -4.88 17.11
C ARG A 355 21.06 -5.09 15.60
N PHE A 356 19.99 -4.53 15.05
CA PHE A 356 19.76 -4.60 13.61
C PHE A 356 20.44 -3.44 12.87
N PRO A 357 21.07 -3.70 11.69
CA PRO A 357 21.42 -2.64 10.76
C PRO A 357 20.19 -1.85 10.33
N LEU A 358 20.39 -0.56 10.07
CA LEU A 358 19.32 0.38 9.72
C LEU A 358 19.32 0.69 8.22
N LEU A 359 18.15 0.66 7.60
CA LEU A 359 17.93 1.24 6.28
C LEU A 359 17.09 2.51 6.42
N ILE A 360 17.74 3.64 6.10
CA ILE A 360 17.14 4.97 6.10
C ILE A 360 17.36 5.60 4.72
N PRO A 361 16.31 6.06 4.01
CA PRO A 361 16.46 6.67 2.69
C PRO A 361 17.33 7.96 2.74
N LEU A 362 18.60 7.86 2.33
CA LEU A 362 19.58 8.95 2.39
C LEU A 362 19.26 10.15 1.48
N SER A 363 18.46 9.96 0.42
CA SER A 363 18.06 11.06 -0.46
C SER A 363 17.28 12.16 0.28
N GLN A 364 16.66 11.82 1.42
CA GLN A 364 15.87 12.70 2.26
C GLN A 364 16.68 13.29 3.43
N ALA A 365 17.94 12.88 3.64
CA ALA A 365 18.77 13.28 4.77
C ALA A 365 19.00 14.81 4.87
N ARG A 366 18.90 15.53 3.75
CA ARG A 366 18.97 17.01 3.72
C ARG A 366 17.86 17.68 4.56
N HIS A 367 16.72 17.00 4.73
CA HIS A 367 15.60 17.47 5.54
C HIS A 367 15.73 17.08 7.02
N PHE A 368 16.72 16.27 7.39
CA PHE A 368 16.97 15.85 8.77
C PHE A 368 18.44 16.06 9.21
N PRO A 369 18.92 17.32 9.30
CA PRO A 369 20.27 17.62 9.77
C PRO A 369 20.65 17.04 11.16
N PRO A 370 19.73 16.83 12.12
CA PRO A 370 20.05 16.16 13.38
C PRO A 370 20.37 14.66 13.19
N LEU A 371 19.60 13.96 12.35
CA LEU A 371 19.84 12.54 12.03
C LEU A 371 21.20 12.35 11.35
N ALA A 372 21.54 13.20 10.39
CA ALA A 372 22.85 13.19 9.74
C ALA A 372 24.03 13.50 10.69
N ARG A 373 23.78 14.13 11.85
CA ARG A 373 24.82 14.44 12.85
C ARG A 373 24.91 13.39 13.97
N GLY A 374 23.80 12.73 14.29
CA GLY A 374 23.74 11.68 15.31
C GLY A 374 24.08 10.27 14.79
N VAL A 375 23.59 9.91 13.60
CA VAL A 375 23.79 8.56 13.03
C VAL A 375 25.21 8.34 12.51
N PHE A 376 25.89 9.39 12.02
CA PHE A 376 27.27 9.30 11.52
C PHE A 376 28.36 9.55 12.59
N ARG A 377 27.99 9.60 13.87
CA ARG A 377 28.92 9.70 15.01
C ARG A 377 28.98 8.43 15.87
N LEU A 378 28.13 7.45 15.60
CA LEU A 378 28.27 6.06 16.04
C LEU A 378 29.06 5.30 14.96
#